data_AF-A0A2H5ZWY0-F1
#
_entry.id   AF-A0A2H5ZWY0-F1
#
_cell.length_a   1.000
_cell.length_b   1.000
_cell.length_c   1.000
_cell.angle_alpha   90.00
_cell.angle_beta   90.00
_cell.angle_gamma   90.00
#
_symmetry.space_group_name_H-M   'P 1'
#
loop_
_entity.id
_entity.type
_entity.pdbx_description
1 polymer ?
#
loop_
_entity_poly.entity_id
_entity_poly.type
_entity_poly.pdbx_seq_one_letter_code
_entity_poly.pdbx_strand_id
1 'polypeptide(L)'
;MEPEADVRRMAGLVLVVAAAVVGLLWSLGIGFPRAPQPVDAARVRRGDLEVVLAVTGVFESRAADLAFSVPGRLVWTVPEGTAARRGEPLARLDAGELEAAAEQARHTAQAADGEAERAAAQVAAAAAEVERARAAWGAARAQVRQALFGVRAAQANLDRLRSGARPAEVQQAEAAVAAARAAWEQARRNAELQDRLLRDGAVSQAQRDAARAEEEAARARLEQAEAFLAGLRRGASPEELRSAEAQVAQARSAHQVAVAQVEQALAGLQAARSVLEQAQAALAAAKARAAAAHASWQAALERLEQAVLRAPFDGVATRVYVQPGATVGPSLPVLSFAAPGGWVVAEVDEADVGRVRVGQRARVTADAYPGVAVGARVSRVGGQVEVRAGARVVRVRLELARPVPFRVGTSVDVDLLLRTVPQVLLVPAEAVVSVEDGGAQVYVVEGGVARVRRVRTGERNDRYAAVLEGLREGELVALAEPGRLRDGQRVVVRSVQ
;
A
#
# COMPACT_ATOMS: atom_id res chain seq x y z
N MET A 1 -77.81 -45.91 107.21
CA MET A 1 -78.55 -44.77 106.62
C MET A 1 -77.65 -43.55 106.72
N GLU A 2 -77.40 -42.94 105.55
CA GLU A 2 -76.86 -41.61 105.18
C GLU A 2 -76.43 -40.59 106.28
N PRO A 3 -75.54 -39.59 105.99
CA PRO A 3 -75.15 -39.08 104.66
C PRO A 3 -73.64 -38.77 104.46
N GLU A 4 -73.06 -39.23 103.34
CA GLU A 4 -71.74 -38.82 102.83
C GLU A 4 -71.86 -37.90 101.58
N ALA A 5 -73.00 -37.20 101.44
CA ALA A 5 -73.41 -36.53 100.20
C ALA A 5 -73.17 -35.01 100.15
N ASP A 6 -72.88 -34.32 101.26
CA ASP A 6 -72.86 -32.84 101.29
C ASP A 6 -71.50 -32.19 100.99
N VAL A 7 -70.38 -32.89 101.15
CA VAL A 7 -69.04 -32.29 100.90
C VAL A 7 -68.74 -32.14 99.41
N ARG A 8 -69.29 -33.01 98.55
CA ARG A 8 -69.08 -32.93 97.08
C ARG A 8 -69.86 -31.79 96.42
N ARG A 9 -70.98 -31.34 97.00
CA ARG A 9 -71.78 -30.22 96.45
C ARG A 9 -71.16 -28.85 96.74
N MET A 10 -70.50 -28.66 97.88
CA MET A 10 -69.75 -27.42 98.14
C MET A 10 -68.48 -27.28 97.30
N ALA A 11 -67.75 -28.38 97.04
CA ALA A 11 -66.56 -28.33 96.19
C ALA A 11 -66.87 -27.95 94.72
N GLY A 12 -68.02 -28.41 94.20
CA GLY A 12 -68.48 -28.04 92.85
C GLY A 12 -68.85 -26.56 92.73
N LEU A 13 -69.47 -25.97 93.76
CA LEU A 13 -69.88 -24.56 93.72
C LEU A 13 -68.68 -23.59 93.75
N VAL A 14 -67.64 -23.90 94.54
CA VAL A 14 -66.41 -23.09 94.61
C VAL A 14 -65.65 -23.11 93.28
N LEU A 15 -65.66 -24.24 92.57
CA LEU A 15 -64.99 -24.40 91.28
C LEU A 15 -65.71 -23.61 90.16
N VAL A 16 -67.04 -23.58 90.20
CA VAL A 16 -67.84 -22.78 89.24
C VAL A 16 -67.70 -21.28 89.50
N VAL A 17 -67.63 -20.84 90.76
CA VAL A 17 -67.37 -19.44 91.10
C VAL A 17 -65.94 -19.03 90.72
N ALA A 18 -64.94 -19.89 90.95
CA ALA A 18 -63.56 -19.63 90.52
C ALA A 18 -63.45 -19.54 88.99
N ALA A 19 -64.13 -20.42 88.25
CA ALA A 19 -64.18 -20.36 86.79
C ALA A 19 -64.90 -19.09 86.28
N ALA A 20 -65.97 -18.65 86.95
CA ALA A 20 -66.67 -17.41 86.63
C ALA A 20 -65.81 -16.16 86.91
N VAL A 21 -65.04 -16.13 88.00
CA VAL A 21 -64.11 -15.03 88.31
C VAL A 21 -62.93 -15.01 87.32
N VAL A 22 -62.40 -16.17 86.93
CA VAL A 22 -61.37 -16.26 85.89
C VAL A 22 -61.92 -15.83 84.53
N GLY A 23 -63.16 -16.21 84.19
CA GLY A 23 -63.84 -15.76 82.96
C GLY A 23 -64.13 -14.25 82.95
N LEU A 24 -64.51 -13.68 84.09
CA LEU A 24 -64.77 -12.24 84.25
C LEU A 24 -63.46 -11.43 84.19
N LEU A 25 -62.37 -11.93 84.77
CA LEU A 25 -61.03 -11.35 84.64
C LEU A 25 -60.53 -11.40 83.18
N TRP A 26 -60.89 -12.46 82.44
CA TRP A 26 -60.60 -12.57 81.00
C TRP A 26 -61.41 -11.55 80.17
N SER A 27 -62.67 -11.29 80.51
CA SER A 27 -63.50 -10.30 79.80
C SER A 27 -63.14 -8.85 80.13
N LEU A 28 -62.53 -8.59 81.29
CA LEU A 28 -62.08 -7.26 81.74
C LEU A 28 -60.74 -6.82 81.15
N GLY A 29 -60.10 -7.62 80.28
CA GLY A 29 -58.90 -7.21 79.55
C GLY A 29 -57.63 -7.10 80.38
N ILE A 30 -57.62 -7.60 81.62
CA ILE A 30 -56.42 -7.69 82.47
C ILE A 30 -55.67 -8.96 82.08
N GLY A 31 -54.92 -8.90 80.98
CA GLY A 31 -54.16 -10.03 80.44
C GLY A 31 -52.90 -10.34 81.25
N PHE A 32 -52.66 -11.64 81.50
CA PHE A 32 -51.39 -12.16 82.01
C PHE A 32 -50.22 -11.70 81.12
N PRO A 33 -49.05 -11.33 81.67
CA PRO A 33 -47.89 -10.95 80.87
C PRO A 33 -47.47 -12.13 79.99
N ARG A 34 -47.61 -11.99 78.66
CA ARG A 34 -47.12 -12.98 77.70
C ARG A 34 -45.61 -13.14 77.87
N ALA A 35 -45.14 -14.40 77.83
CA ALA A 35 -43.72 -14.71 77.89
C ALA A 35 -42.98 -13.97 76.75
N PRO A 36 -41.79 -13.41 77.02
CA PRO A 36 -41.06 -12.65 76.01
C PRO A 36 -40.65 -13.55 74.84
N GLN A 37 -40.89 -13.07 73.61
CA GLN A 37 -40.55 -13.83 72.40
C GLN A 37 -39.05 -13.67 72.09
N PRO A 38 -38.31 -14.76 71.85
CA PRO A 38 -36.92 -14.67 71.43
C PRO A 38 -36.84 -14.14 69.99
N VAL A 39 -36.05 -13.09 69.78
CA VAL A 39 -35.81 -12.49 68.46
C VAL A 39 -34.32 -12.32 68.24
N ASP A 40 -33.86 -12.57 67.02
CA ASP A 40 -32.54 -12.13 66.61
C ASP A 40 -32.65 -10.66 66.21
N ALA A 41 -31.66 -9.86 66.58
CA ALA A 41 -31.65 -8.43 66.32
C ALA A 41 -30.40 -8.06 65.52
N ALA A 42 -30.51 -7.01 64.71
CA ALA A 42 -29.38 -6.42 64.02
C ALA A 42 -29.20 -4.97 64.44
N ARG A 43 -27.94 -4.55 64.60
CA ARG A 43 -27.65 -3.16 64.91
C ARG A 43 -27.68 -2.33 63.63
N VAL A 44 -28.47 -1.25 63.65
CA VAL A 44 -28.47 -0.26 62.57
C VAL A 44 -27.10 0.41 62.53
N ARG A 45 -26.39 0.26 61.42
CA ARG A 45 -25.07 0.86 61.23
C ARG A 45 -25.08 1.76 60.01
N ARG A 46 -24.31 2.84 60.07
CA ARG A 46 -24.09 3.68 58.90
C ARG A 46 -23.01 3.05 58.02
N GLY A 47 -23.29 2.94 56.73
CA GLY A 47 -22.37 2.36 55.77
C GLY A 47 -22.77 2.65 54.35
N ASP A 48 -21.98 2.13 53.42
CA ASP A 48 -22.21 2.31 51.99
C ASP A 48 -23.01 1.11 51.47
N LEU A 49 -24.17 1.37 50.84
CA LEU A 49 -24.96 0.33 50.20
C LEU A 49 -24.52 0.17 48.75
N GLU A 50 -23.93 -0.98 48.42
CA GLU A 50 -23.63 -1.35 47.04
C GLU A 50 -24.85 -2.03 46.40
N VAL A 51 -25.38 -1.41 45.34
CA VAL A 51 -26.43 -2.00 44.52
C VAL A 51 -25.77 -2.73 43.37
N VAL A 52 -25.85 -4.06 43.41
CA VAL A 52 -25.23 -4.95 42.43
C VAL A 52 -26.32 -5.57 41.56
N LEU A 53 -26.05 -5.66 40.27
CA LEU A 53 -26.84 -6.43 39.32
C LEU A 53 -26.04 -7.67 38.92
N ALA A 54 -26.52 -8.84 39.33
CA ALA A 54 -25.94 -10.12 38.95
C ALA A 54 -26.46 -10.52 37.57
N VAL A 55 -25.55 -10.72 36.63
CA VAL A 55 -25.85 -11.19 35.27
C VAL A 55 -24.87 -12.27 34.85
N THR A 56 -25.26 -13.06 33.87
CA THR A 56 -24.38 -14.06 33.27
C THR A 56 -23.72 -13.47 32.02
N GLY A 57 -22.56 -14.01 31.68
CA GLY A 57 -21.83 -13.62 30.48
C GLY A 57 -20.91 -14.73 29.98
N VAL A 58 -20.23 -14.43 28.88
CA VAL A 58 -19.27 -15.35 28.26
C VAL A 58 -17.93 -14.63 28.06
N PHE A 59 -16.83 -15.32 28.35
CA PHE A 59 -15.50 -14.85 28.05
C PHE A 59 -15.20 -15.02 26.55
N GLU A 60 -15.01 -13.91 25.84
CA GLU A 60 -14.69 -13.86 24.42
C GLU A 60 -13.26 -13.32 24.21
N SER A 61 -12.63 -13.78 23.13
CA SER A 61 -11.34 -13.25 22.66
C SER A 61 -11.44 -12.90 21.18
N ARG A 62 -10.45 -12.16 20.69
CA ARG A 62 -10.23 -12.04 19.25
C ARG A 62 -9.92 -13.42 18.69
N ALA A 63 -10.86 -13.98 17.95
CA ALA A 63 -10.72 -15.24 17.23
C ALA A 63 -10.86 -15.03 15.73
N ALA A 64 -10.21 -15.88 14.95
CA ALA A 64 -10.36 -15.95 13.50
C ALA A 64 -10.35 -17.41 13.07
N ASP A 65 -11.29 -17.77 12.21
CA ASP A 65 -11.24 -19.04 11.49
C ASP A 65 -10.36 -18.85 10.26
N LEU A 66 -9.28 -19.63 10.19
CA LEU A 66 -8.25 -19.51 9.18
C LEU A 66 -8.47 -20.58 8.10
N ALA A 67 -8.54 -20.14 6.84
CA ALA A 67 -8.65 -20.97 5.66
C ALA A 67 -7.52 -20.63 4.67
N PHE A 68 -7.18 -21.57 3.80
CA PHE A 68 -6.22 -21.31 2.72
C PHE A 68 -6.86 -20.54 1.58
N SER A 69 -6.17 -19.53 1.05
CA SER A 69 -6.64 -18.77 -0.12
C SER A 69 -6.50 -19.53 -1.44
N VAL A 70 -5.73 -20.61 -1.46
CA VAL A 70 -5.55 -21.50 -2.61
C VAL A 70 -6.05 -22.91 -2.28
N PRO A 71 -6.65 -23.63 -3.24
CA PRO A 71 -7.02 -25.02 -3.03
C PRO A 71 -5.77 -25.91 -3.02
N GLY A 72 -5.77 -26.95 -2.21
CA GLY A 72 -4.68 -27.93 -2.20
C GLY A 72 -4.83 -29.00 -1.13
N ARG A 73 -3.94 -30.00 -1.16
CA ARG A 73 -3.92 -31.07 -0.17
C ARG A 73 -3.12 -30.62 1.05
N LEU A 74 -3.72 -30.70 2.23
CA LEU A 74 -3.06 -30.38 3.50
C LEU A 74 -2.01 -31.45 3.81
N VAL A 75 -0.74 -31.06 3.99
CA VAL A 75 0.36 -31.98 4.32
C VAL A 75 0.70 -31.92 5.81
N TRP A 76 0.56 -30.76 6.42
CA TRP A 76 0.92 -30.55 7.83
C TRP A 76 0.06 -29.45 8.46
N THR A 77 -0.32 -29.64 9.73
CA THR A 77 -0.97 -28.62 10.58
C THR A 77 -0.51 -28.77 12.02
N VAL A 78 -0.51 -27.68 12.77
CA VAL A 78 -0.28 -27.71 14.22
C VAL A 78 -1.44 -28.40 14.96
N PRO A 79 -1.19 -29.06 16.10
CA PRO A 79 -2.25 -29.59 16.96
C PRO A 79 -2.99 -28.48 17.73
N GLU A 80 -4.19 -28.81 18.21
CA GLU A 80 -4.96 -27.94 19.10
C GLU A 80 -4.18 -27.62 20.39
N GLY A 81 -4.31 -26.39 20.88
CA GLY A 81 -3.57 -25.88 22.03
C GLY A 81 -2.17 -25.34 21.71
N THR A 82 -1.71 -25.42 20.46
CA THR A 82 -0.39 -24.88 20.08
C THR A 82 -0.41 -23.35 20.07
N ALA A 83 0.47 -22.75 20.87
CA ALA A 83 0.71 -21.31 20.84
C ALA A 83 1.64 -20.94 19.67
N ALA A 84 1.32 -19.85 18.98
CA ALA A 84 2.11 -19.35 17.86
C ALA A 84 2.14 -17.83 17.84
N ARG A 85 3.26 -17.27 17.38
CA ARG A 85 3.42 -15.83 17.16
C ARG A 85 2.95 -15.42 15.77
N ARG A 86 2.63 -14.15 15.60
CA ARG A 86 2.26 -13.57 14.30
C ARG A 86 3.28 -13.95 13.22
N GLY A 87 2.78 -14.52 12.12
CA GLY A 87 3.57 -14.94 10.95
C GLY A 87 4.12 -16.37 11.03
N GLU A 88 4.04 -17.04 12.18
CA GLU A 88 4.47 -18.44 12.29
C GLU A 88 3.54 -19.36 11.49
N PRO A 89 4.09 -20.40 10.82
CA PRO A 89 3.30 -21.32 10.02
C PRO A 89 2.47 -22.22 10.93
N LEU A 90 1.16 -22.28 10.67
CA LEU A 90 0.19 -23.10 11.38
C LEU A 90 -0.23 -24.32 10.55
N ALA A 91 -0.26 -24.19 9.22
CA ALA A 91 -0.55 -25.29 8.32
C ALA A 91 0.14 -25.10 6.96
N ARG A 92 0.38 -26.19 6.23
CA ARG A 92 1.03 -26.21 4.92
C ARG A 92 0.31 -27.15 3.96
N LEU A 93 0.10 -26.68 2.73
CA LEU A 93 -0.35 -27.49 1.61
C LEU A 93 0.82 -28.18 0.92
N ASP A 94 0.51 -29.19 0.12
CA ASP A 94 1.42 -29.72 -0.89
C ASP A 94 1.71 -28.63 -1.93
N ALA A 95 2.97 -28.21 -2.00
CA ALA A 95 3.41 -27.09 -2.80
C ALA A 95 4.01 -27.51 -4.14
N GLY A 96 4.11 -28.80 -4.47
CA GLY A 96 4.86 -29.27 -5.63
C GLY A 96 4.41 -28.63 -6.96
N GLU A 97 3.10 -28.52 -7.19
CA GLU A 97 2.56 -27.86 -8.39
C GLU A 97 2.81 -26.35 -8.40
N LEU A 98 2.75 -25.70 -7.23
CA LEU A 98 2.95 -24.26 -7.08
C LEU A 98 4.43 -23.89 -7.24
N GLU A 99 5.35 -24.71 -6.72
CA GLU A 99 6.80 -24.58 -6.91
C GLU A 99 7.16 -24.77 -8.38
N ALA A 100 6.63 -25.81 -9.02
CA ALA A 100 6.84 -26.04 -10.45
C ALA A 100 6.30 -24.87 -11.30
N ALA A 101 5.13 -24.33 -10.95
CA ALA A 101 4.58 -23.14 -11.63
C ALA A 101 5.44 -21.89 -11.43
N ALA A 102 6.00 -21.68 -10.24
CA ALA A 102 6.90 -20.56 -9.96
C ALA A 102 8.23 -20.67 -10.73
N GLU A 103 8.84 -21.86 -10.79
CA GLU A 103 10.05 -22.09 -11.60
C GLU A 103 9.77 -21.94 -13.10
N GLN A 104 8.64 -22.44 -13.60
CA GLN A 104 8.25 -22.23 -14.99
C GLN A 104 8.08 -20.74 -15.33
N ALA A 105 7.45 -19.98 -14.43
CA ALA A 105 7.29 -18.54 -14.61
C ALA A 105 8.64 -17.80 -14.54
N ARG A 106 9.56 -18.23 -13.66
CA ARG A 106 10.93 -17.72 -13.59
C ARG A 106 11.70 -17.95 -14.89
N HIS A 107 11.67 -19.17 -15.44
CA HIS A 107 12.31 -19.46 -16.72
C HIS A 107 11.71 -18.65 -17.86
N THR A 108 10.39 -18.42 -17.84
CA THR A 108 9.72 -17.53 -18.80
C THR A 108 10.22 -16.10 -18.69
N ALA A 109 10.39 -15.57 -17.46
CA ALA A 109 10.96 -14.24 -17.23
C ALA A 109 12.40 -14.13 -17.73
N GLN A 110 13.25 -15.12 -17.42
CA GLN A 110 14.63 -15.18 -17.91
C GLN A 110 14.72 -15.23 -19.44
N ALA A 111 13.85 -15.99 -20.10
CA ALA A 111 13.79 -16.03 -21.55
C ALA A 111 13.39 -14.67 -22.14
N ALA A 112 12.42 -13.99 -21.52
CA ALA A 112 12.00 -12.65 -21.93
C ALA A 112 13.07 -11.58 -21.71
N ASP A 113 13.88 -11.69 -20.64
CA ASP A 113 15.06 -10.84 -20.45
C ASP A 113 16.08 -11.05 -21.57
N GLY A 114 16.36 -12.32 -21.90
CA GLY A 114 17.25 -12.66 -23.01
C GLY A 114 16.73 -12.12 -24.37
N GLU A 115 15.42 -12.10 -24.59
CA GLU A 115 14.83 -11.44 -25.76
C GLU A 115 15.04 -9.92 -25.75
N ALA A 116 14.88 -9.27 -24.59
CA ALA A 116 15.13 -7.84 -24.44
C ALA A 116 16.60 -7.47 -24.66
N GLU A 117 17.54 -8.30 -24.21
CA GLU A 117 18.98 -8.13 -24.48
C GLU A 117 19.30 -8.27 -25.97
N ARG A 118 18.73 -9.27 -26.65
CA ARG A 118 18.89 -9.43 -28.11
C ARG A 118 18.32 -8.23 -28.87
N ALA A 119 17.16 -7.73 -28.46
CA ALA A 119 16.57 -6.52 -29.05
C ALA A 119 17.43 -5.28 -28.79
N ALA A 120 18.07 -5.17 -27.62
CA ALA A 120 19.00 -4.07 -27.32
C ALA A 120 20.26 -4.15 -28.20
N ALA A 121 20.78 -5.35 -28.44
CA ALA A 121 21.88 -5.56 -29.38
C ALA A 121 21.49 -5.18 -30.82
N GLN A 122 20.25 -5.45 -31.25
CA GLN A 122 19.72 -5.01 -32.54
C GLN A 122 19.64 -3.49 -32.66
N VAL A 123 19.24 -2.78 -31.59
CA VAL A 123 19.27 -1.30 -31.55
C VAL A 123 20.70 -0.79 -31.70
N ALA A 124 21.66 -1.38 -30.99
CA ALA A 124 23.07 -0.99 -31.11
C ALA A 124 23.61 -1.21 -32.54
N ALA A 125 23.27 -2.34 -33.15
CA ALA A 125 23.64 -2.64 -34.54
C ALA A 125 23.00 -1.64 -35.53
N ALA A 126 21.72 -1.32 -35.36
CA ALA A 126 21.01 -0.36 -36.20
C ALA A 126 21.57 1.07 -36.03
N ALA A 127 21.92 1.47 -34.80
CA ALA A 127 22.56 2.76 -34.55
C ALA A 127 23.94 2.88 -35.20
N ALA A 128 24.74 1.81 -35.16
CA ALA A 128 26.01 1.75 -35.88
C ALA A 128 25.81 1.87 -37.40
N GLU A 129 24.75 1.28 -37.94
CA GLU A 129 24.42 1.39 -39.37
C GLU A 129 24.01 2.82 -39.77
N VAL A 130 23.26 3.53 -38.92
CA VAL A 130 22.96 4.96 -39.11
C VAL A 130 24.24 5.78 -39.20
N GLU A 131 25.22 5.54 -38.32
CA GLU A 131 26.50 6.27 -38.36
C GLU A 131 27.32 5.93 -39.61
N ARG A 132 27.34 4.67 -40.07
CA ARG A 132 27.96 4.29 -41.34
C ARG A 132 27.29 4.98 -42.53
N ALA A 133 25.96 4.99 -42.58
CA ALA A 133 25.20 5.66 -43.63
C ALA A 133 25.42 7.18 -43.62
N ARG A 134 25.52 7.78 -42.43
CA ARG A 134 25.84 9.21 -42.26
C ARG A 134 27.24 9.53 -42.76
N ALA A 135 28.22 8.68 -42.47
CA ALA A 135 29.58 8.82 -42.99
C ALA A 135 29.62 8.70 -44.51
N ALA A 136 28.89 7.73 -45.09
CA ALA A 136 28.76 7.57 -46.55
C ALA A 136 28.14 8.80 -47.22
N TRP A 137 27.07 9.36 -46.63
CA TRP A 137 26.47 10.62 -47.11
C TRP A 137 27.46 11.79 -47.04
N GLY A 138 28.25 11.88 -45.96
CA GLY A 138 29.33 12.87 -45.84
C GLY A 138 30.39 12.71 -46.93
N ALA A 139 30.83 11.49 -47.21
CA ALA A 139 31.80 11.18 -48.26
C ALA A 139 31.28 11.53 -49.66
N ALA A 140 30.03 11.17 -49.98
CA ALA A 140 29.40 11.52 -51.26
C ALA A 140 29.32 13.05 -51.45
N ARG A 141 29.00 13.81 -50.38
CA ARG A 141 29.00 15.28 -50.45
C ARG A 141 30.40 15.86 -50.68
N ALA A 142 31.43 15.23 -50.15
CA ALA A 142 32.81 15.63 -50.44
C ALA A 142 33.18 15.37 -51.91
N GLN A 143 32.73 14.24 -52.48
CA GLN A 143 32.93 13.92 -53.90
C GLN A 143 32.24 14.92 -54.83
N VAL A 144 31.01 15.34 -54.53
CA VAL A 144 30.34 16.43 -55.28
C VAL A 144 31.19 17.69 -55.30
N ARG A 145 31.77 18.05 -54.14
CA ARG A 145 32.63 19.24 -54.04
C ARG A 145 33.89 19.10 -54.90
N GLN A 146 34.53 17.92 -54.89
CA GLN A 146 35.69 17.64 -55.74
C GLN A 146 35.32 17.71 -57.23
N ALA A 147 34.21 17.10 -57.64
CA ALA A 147 33.76 17.11 -59.02
C ALA A 147 33.41 18.53 -59.49
N LEU A 148 32.81 19.35 -58.62
CA LEU A 148 32.54 20.76 -58.91
C LEU A 148 33.83 21.57 -59.14
N PHE A 149 34.89 21.31 -58.36
CA PHE A 149 36.20 21.91 -58.62
C PHE A 149 36.78 21.46 -59.96
N GLY A 150 36.59 20.20 -60.34
CA GLY A 150 36.96 19.70 -61.67
C GLY A 150 36.25 20.44 -62.80
N VAL A 151 34.94 20.66 -62.67
CA VAL A 151 34.16 21.46 -63.64
C VAL A 151 34.72 22.88 -63.75
N ARG A 152 35.01 23.53 -62.62
CA ARG A 152 35.56 24.89 -62.60
C ARG A 152 36.94 24.96 -63.26
N ALA A 153 37.80 23.97 -63.00
CA ALA A 153 39.13 23.91 -63.61
C ALA A 153 39.07 23.70 -65.13
N ALA A 154 38.20 22.80 -65.60
CA ALA A 154 37.98 22.57 -67.02
C ALA A 154 37.40 23.83 -67.72
N GLN A 155 36.45 24.50 -67.06
CA GLN A 155 35.87 25.74 -67.56
C GLN A 155 36.92 26.86 -67.65
N ALA A 156 37.74 27.05 -66.61
CA ALA A 156 38.82 28.03 -66.62
C ALA A 156 39.87 27.75 -67.71
N ASN A 157 40.11 26.47 -68.06
CA ASN A 157 40.97 26.12 -69.18
C ASN A 157 40.35 26.50 -70.53
N LEU A 158 39.06 26.20 -70.74
CA LEU A 158 38.32 26.60 -71.94
C LEU A 158 38.28 28.12 -72.08
N ASP A 159 38.01 28.85 -71.00
CA ASP A 159 37.93 30.30 -71.01
C ASP A 159 39.29 30.93 -71.37
N ARG A 160 40.41 30.35 -70.88
CA ARG A 160 41.77 30.76 -71.25
C ARG A 160 42.05 30.55 -72.74
N LEU A 161 41.66 29.40 -73.30
CA LEU A 161 41.82 29.11 -74.73
C LEU A 161 40.98 30.06 -75.60
N ARG A 162 39.77 30.41 -75.14
CA ARG A 162 38.88 31.38 -75.82
C ARG A 162 39.39 32.81 -75.76
N SER A 163 40.02 33.22 -74.66
CA SER A 163 40.58 34.57 -74.53
C SER A 163 41.80 34.83 -75.42
N GLY A 164 42.41 33.77 -75.98
CA GLY A 164 43.56 33.88 -76.89
C GLY A 164 44.81 34.46 -76.21
N ALA A 165 45.76 34.91 -77.03
CA ALA A 165 46.99 35.55 -76.56
C ALA A 165 46.68 36.88 -75.85
N ARG A 166 47.40 37.18 -74.78
CA ARG A 166 47.19 38.42 -74.03
C ARG A 166 47.59 39.63 -74.89
N PRO A 167 46.92 40.79 -74.76
CA PRO A 167 47.27 41.99 -75.54
C PRO A 167 48.76 42.36 -75.46
N ALA A 168 49.38 42.20 -74.29
CA ALA A 168 50.82 42.43 -74.09
C ALA A 168 51.71 41.46 -74.90
N GLU A 169 51.30 40.20 -75.06
CA GLU A 169 52.05 39.21 -75.85
C GLU A 169 51.95 39.51 -77.34
N VAL A 170 50.76 39.92 -77.80
CA VAL A 170 50.55 40.37 -79.19
C VAL A 170 51.38 41.62 -79.48
N GLN A 171 51.37 42.60 -78.58
CA GLN A 171 52.15 43.83 -78.73
C GLN A 171 53.66 43.55 -78.78
N GLN A 172 54.16 42.64 -77.95
CA GLN A 172 55.57 42.21 -77.98
C GLN A 172 55.93 41.53 -79.31
N ALA A 173 55.05 40.68 -79.83
CA ALA A 173 55.25 40.03 -81.12
C ALA A 173 55.17 41.03 -82.30
N GLU A 174 54.28 42.01 -82.25
CA GLU A 174 54.21 43.11 -83.23
C GLU A 174 55.50 43.94 -83.22
N ALA A 175 56.02 44.27 -82.04
CA ALA A 175 57.30 44.95 -81.91
C ALA A 175 58.46 44.12 -82.49
N ALA A 176 58.45 42.80 -82.28
CA ALA A 176 59.45 41.89 -82.86
C ALA A 176 59.38 41.84 -84.39
N VAL A 177 58.17 41.79 -84.97
CA VAL A 177 57.96 41.89 -86.42
C VAL A 177 58.47 43.23 -86.96
N ALA A 178 58.15 44.35 -86.29
CA ALA A 178 58.61 45.67 -86.69
C ALA A 178 60.15 45.78 -86.68
N ALA A 179 60.80 45.24 -85.64
CA ALA A 179 62.26 45.20 -85.55
C ALA A 179 62.88 44.31 -86.64
N ALA A 180 62.33 43.12 -86.88
CA ALA A 180 62.79 42.21 -87.93
C ALA A 180 62.61 42.81 -89.33
N ARG A 181 61.53 43.56 -89.56
CA ARG A 181 61.27 44.27 -90.83
C ARG A 181 62.27 45.38 -91.06
N ALA A 182 62.57 46.19 -90.05
CA ALA A 182 63.58 47.23 -90.14
C ALA A 182 64.97 46.66 -90.46
N ALA A 183 65.33 45.52 -89.83
CA ALA A 183 66.58 44.82 -90.11
C ALA A 183 66.66 44.28 -91.55
N TRP A 184 65.58 43.67 -92.06
CA TRP A 184 65.52 43.22 -93.45
C TRP A 184 65.62 44.38 -94.43
N GLU A 185 64.91 45.49 -94.21
CA GLU A 185 64.99 46.66 -95.09
C GLU A 185 66.40 47.27 -95.13
N GLN A 186 67.10 47.31 -93.99
CA GLN A 186 68.49 47.74 -93.93
C GLN A 186 69.40 46.78 -94.72
N ALA A 187 69.25 45.47 -94.52
CA ALA A 187 70.02 44.45 -95.22
C ALA A 187 69.76 44.49 -96.74
N ARG A 188 68.51 44.67 -97.17
CA ARG A 188 68.11 44.82 -98.57
C ARG A 188 68.72 46.06 -99.22
N ARG A 189 68.61 47.23 -98.57
CA ARG A 189 69.24 48.47 -99.07
C ARG A 189 70.75 48.32 -99.20
N ASN A 190 71.39 47.63 -98.26
CA ASN A 190 72.82 47.32 -98.34
C ASN A 190 73.12 46.38 -99.51
N ALA A 191 72.37 45.28 -99.68
CA ALA A 191 72.54 44.36 -100.80
C ALA A 191 72.33 45.04 -102.16
N GLU A 192 71.30 45.88 -102.31
CA GLU A 192 71.04 46.70 -103.50
C GLU A 192 72.19 47.68 -103.81
N LEU A 193 72.80 48.27 -102.78
CA LEU A 193 73.96 49.14 -102.92
C LEU A 193 75.18 48.35 -103.37
N GLN A 194 75.47 47.20 -102.75
CA GLN A 194 76.58 46.32 -103.15
C GLN A 194 76.41 45.79 -104.58
N ASP A 195 75.18 45.44 -104.98
CA ASP A 195 74.86 45.02 -106.36
C ASP A 195 75.12 46.14 -107.39
N ARG A 196 74.94 47.42 -107.03
CA ARG A 196 75.29 48.57 -107.89
C ARG A 196 76.80 48.77 -107.95
N LEU A 197 77.45 48.80 -106.78
CA LEU A 197 78.90 48.99 -106.67
C LEU A 197 79.70 47.88 -107.39
N LEU A 198 79.19 46.65 -107.44
CA LEU A 198 79.81 45.55 -108.18
C LEU A 198 79.77 45.80 -109.70
N ARG A 199 78.67 46.37 -110.23
CA ARG A 199 78.57 46.75 -111.65
C ARG A 199 79.56 47.86 -112.00
N ASP A 200 79.82 48.75 -111.05
CA ASP A 200 80.75 49.87 -111.19
C ASP A 200 82.22 49.46 -110.88
N GLY A 201 82.47 48.18 -110.54
CA GLY A 201 83.81 47.64 -110.24
C GLY A 201 84.39 48.00 -108.86
N ALA A 202 83.58 48.58 -107.97
CA ALA A 202 84.03 49.14 -106.68
C ALA A 202 84.06 48.14 -105.51
N VAL A 203 83.49 46.94 -105.65
CA VAL A 203 83.43 45.90 -104.60
C VAL A 203 83.65 44.50 -105.17
N SER A 204 84.03 43.53 -104.32
CA SER A 204 84.31 42.15 -104.74
C SER A 204 83.06 41.27 -104.76
N GLN A 205 83.10 40.16 -105.52
CA GLN A 205 82.00 39.21 -105.61
C GLN A 205 81.65 38.59 -104.24
N ALA A 206 82.66 38.33 -103.40
CA ALA A 206 82.48 37.86 -102.04
C ALA A 206 81.75 38.87 -101.13
N GLN A 207 81.99 40.18 -101.32
CA GLN A 207 81.29 41.23 -100.55
C GLN A 207 79.81 41.34 -100.94
N ARG A 208 79.49 41.20 -102.23
CA ARG A 208 78.11 41.12 -102.72
C ARG A 208 77.39 39.88 -102.19
N ASP A 209 78.04 38.72 -102.25
CA ASP A 209 77.43 37.46 -101.81
C ASP A 209 77.18 37.45 -100.29
N ALA A 210 78.09 38.04 -99.49
CA ALA A 210 77.89 38.24 -98.06
C ALA A 210 76.69 39.16 -97.75
N ALA A 211 76.54 40.27 -98.50
CA ALA A 211 75.40 41.18 -98.31
C ALA A 211 74.06 40.53 -98.70
N ARG A 212 74.04 39.69 -99.75
CA ARG A 212 72.87 38.90 -100.12
C ARG A 212 72.54 37.81 -99.11
N ALA A 213 73.54 37.11 -98.58
CA ALA A 213 73.33 36.12 -97.52
C ALA A 213 72.75 36.76 -96.25
N GLU A 214 73.19 37.98 -95.90
CA GLU A 214 72.64 38.74 -94.76
C GLU A 214 71.20 39.22 -95.03
N GLU A 215 70.87 39.64 -96.26
CA GLU A 215 69.49 39.94 -96.65
C GLU A 215 68.58 38.71 -96.52
N GLU A 216 69.01 37.57 -97.03
CA GLU A 216 68.28 36.31 -96.93
C GLU A 216 68.08 35.87 -95.48
N ALA A 217 69.12 35.99 -94.63
CA ALA A 217 69.02 35.71 -93.21
C ALA A 217 68.06 36.66 -92.48
N ALA A 218 68.10 37.96 -92.79
CA ALA A 218 67.19 38.95 -92.22
C ALA A 218 65.74 38.73 -92.67
N ARG A 219 65.53 38.31 -93.93
CA ARG A 219 64.22 37.92 -94.45
C ARG A 219 63.65 36.70 -93.72
N ALA A 220 64.44 35.66 -93.53
CA ALA A 220 64.01 34.47 -92.79
C ALA A 220 63.63 34.80 -91.33
N ARG A 221 64.36 35.73 -90.68
CA ARG A 221 64.02 36.24 -89.33
C ARG A 221 62.69 36.99 -89.31
N LEU A 222 62.40 37.80 -90.34
CA LEU A 222 61.10 38.47 -90.49
C LEU A 222 59.98 37.45 -90.68
N GLU A 223 60.14 36.50 -91.60
CA GLU A 223 59.16 35.44 -91.87
C GLU A 223 58.87 34.61 -90.59
N GLN A 224 59.89 34.32 -89.78
CA GLN A 224 59.72 33.66 -88.48
C GLN A 224 58.93 34.52 -87.47
N ALA A 225 59.22 35.82 -87.37
CA ALA A 225 58.51 36.74 -86.48
C ALA A 225 57.04 36.92 -86.90
N GLU A 226 56.78 37.05 -88.20
CA GLU A 226 55.44 37.15 -88.77
C GLU A 226 54.64 35.87 -88.55
N ALA A 227 55.25 34.70 -88.73
CA ALA A 227 54.64 33.41 -88.45
C ALA A 227 54.29 33.26 -86.95
N PHE A 228 55.15 33.75 -86.06
CA PHE A 228 54.89 33.75 -84.62
C PHE A 228 53.71 34.67 -84.24
N LEU A 229 53.69 35.91 -84.73
CA LEU A 229 52.57 36.83 -84.53
C LEU A 229 51.26 36.29 -85.12
N ALA A 230 51.33 35.70 -86.31
CA ALA A 230 50.18 35.05 -86.95
C ALA A 230 49.65 33.88 -86.12
N GLY A 231 50.54 33.10 -85.48
CA GLY A 231 50.18 32.06 -84.52
C GLY A 231 49.44 32.62 -83.30
N LEU A 232 49.96 33.69 -82.68
CA LEU A 232 49.32 34.35 -81.53
C LEU A 232 47.94 34.93 -81.88
N ARG A 233 47.81 35.54 -83.05
CA ARG A 233 46.54 36.12 -83.54
C ARG A 233 45.50 35.07 -83.92
N ARG A 234 45.93 33.89 -84.40
CA ARG A 234 45.03 32.78 -84.73
C ARG A 234 44.39 32.17 -83.48
N GLY A 235 45.08 32.27 -82.33
CA GLY A 235 44.59 31.75 -81.05
C GLY A 235 44.50 30.22 -81.03
N ALA A 236 43.69 29.69 -80.12
CA ALA A 236 43.46 28.26 -80.02
C ALA A 236 42.76 27.72 -81.27
N SER A 237 43.14 26.53 -81.72
CA SER A 237 42.52 25.89 -82.89
C SER A 237 41.10 25.41 -82.57
N PRO A 238 40.22 25.24 -83.59
CA PRO A 238 38.90 24.65 -83.38
C PRO A 238 38.95 23.24 -82.76
N GLU A 239 40.02 22.48 -83.01
CA GLU A 239 40.23 21.15 -82.41
C GLU A 239 40.55 21.24 -80.92
N GLU A 240 41.39 22.19 -80.51
CA GLU A 240 41.71 22.44 -79.10
C GLU A 240 40.48 22.92 -78.33
N LEU A 241 39.67 23.82 -78.91
CA LEU A 241 38.43 24.28 -78.31
C LEU A 241 37.42 23.14 -78.15
N ARG A 242 37.22 22.30 -79.18
CA ARG A 242 36.35 21.12 -79.08
C ARG A 242 36.83 20.13 -78.02
N SER A 243 38.14 19.92 -77.92
CA SER A 243 38.73 19.06 -76.88
C SER A 243 38.48 19.61 -75.48
N ALA A 244 38.66 20.92 -75.27
CA ALA A 244 38.39 21.58 -74.00
C ALA A 244 36.89 21.58 -73.66
N GLU A 245 36.00 21.78 -74.64
CA GLU A 245 34.54 21.66 -74.46
C GLU A 245 34.13 20.24 -74.06
N ALA A 246 34.73 19.22 -74.68
CA ALA A 246 34.54 17.83 -74.30
C ALA A 246 35.01 17.54 -72.86
N GLN A 247 36.14 18.12 -72.44
CA GLN A 247 36.62 18.02 -71.04
C GLN A 247 35.65 18.67 -70.05
N VAL A 248 35.08 19.83 -70.37
CA VAL A 248 34.03 20.47 -69.55
C VAL A 248 32.79 19.58 -69.47
N ALA A 249 32.33 19.03 -70.59
CA ALA A 249 31.19 18.13 -70.63
C ALA A 249 31.43 16.89 -69.76
N GLN A 250 32.60 16.26 -69.88
CA GLN A 250 33.01 15.12 -69.05
C GLN A 250 33.03 15.46 -67.56
N ALA A 251 33.59 16.62 -67.18
CA ALA A 251 33.61 17.06 -65.79
C ALA A 251 32.18 17.32 -65.25
N ARG A 252 31.29 17.88 -66.08
CA ARG A 252 29.88 18.11 -65.69
C ARG A 252 29.13 16.79 -65.49
N SER A 253 29.35 15.80 -66.35
CA SER A 253 28.81 14.45 -66.15
C SER A 253 29.33 13.81 -64.88
N ALA A 254 30.63 13.92 -64.58
CA ALA A 254 31.20 13.44 -63.32
C ALA A 254 30.56 14.12 -62.10
N HIS A 255 30.29 15.43 -62.16
CA HIS A 255 29.57 16.14 -61.12
C HIS A 255 28.12 15.65 -60.97
N GLN A 256 27.39 15.43 -62.07
CA GLN A 256 26.04 14.87 -62.01
C GLN A 256 26.01 13.47 -61.37
N VAL A 257 26.96 12.60 -61.71
CA VAL A 257 27.08 11.27 -61.08
C VAL A 257 27.34 11.41 -59.58
N ALA A 258 28.22 12.32 -59.17
CA ALA A 258 28.47 12.58 -57.75
C ALA A 258 27.22 13.10 -57.02
N VAL A 259 26.40 13.95 -57.67
CA VAL A 259 25.14 14.43 -57.09
C VAL A 259 24.16 13.28 -56.90
N ALA A 260 24.00 12.40 -57.89
CA ALA A 260 23.16 11.21 -57.77
C ALA A 260 23.63 10.27 -56.65
N GLN A 261 24.94 10.14 -56.43
CA GLN A 261 25.50 9.37 -55.31
C GLN A 261 25.11 9.96 -53.93
N VAL A 262 25.00 11.29 -53.81
CA VAL A 262 24.52 11.93 -52.57
C VAL A 262 23.05 11.60 -52.32
N GLU A 263 22.21 11.64 -53.35
CA GLU A 263 20.80 11.28 -53.25
C GLU A 263 20.64 9.82 -52.81
N GLN A 264 21.41 8.90 -53.42
CA GLN A 264 21.44 7.49 -53.02
C GLN A 264 21.90 7.32 -51.57
N ALA A 265 22.96 8.02 -51.15
CA ALA A 265 23.45 7.95 -49.77
C ALA A 265 22.47 8.55 -48.75
N LEU A 266 21.73 9.59 -49.12
CA LEU A 266 20.69 10.18 -48.28
C LEU A 266 19.52 9.20 -48.10
N ALA A 267 19.07 8.55 -49.18
CA ALA A 267 18.05 7.51 -49.11
C ALA A 267 18.51 6.33 -48.23
N GLY A 268 19.78 5.93 -48.33
CA GLY A 268 20.39 4.93 -47.45
C GLY A 268 20.38 5.34 -45.98
N LEU A 269 20.69 6.60 -45.67
CA LEU A 269 20.62 7.14 -44.31
C LEU A 269 19.18 7.17 -43.76
N GLN A 270 18.21 7.52 -44.60
CA GLN A 270 16.80 7.48 -44.21
C GLN A 270 16.34 6.04 -43.91
N ALA A 271 16.71 5.08 -44.76
CA ALA A 271 16.42 3.67 -44.54
C ALA A 271 17.04 3.16 -43.23
N ALA A 272 18.31 3.49 -42.97
CA ALA A 272 18.99 3.11 -41.72
C ALA A 272 18.29 3.70 -40.47
N ARG A 273 17.80 4.94 -40.55
CA ARG A 273 17.03 5.57 -39.46
C ARG A 273 15.70 4.85 -39.21
N SER A 274 14.98 4.47 -40.26
CA SER A 274 13.74 3.69 -40.12
C SER A 274 13.99 2.32 -39.50
N VAL A 275 15.11 1.65 -39.84
CA VAL A 275 15.50 0.39 -39.20
C VAL A 275 15.82 0.58 -37.71
N LEU A 276 16.50 1.69 -37.34
CA LEU A 276 16.75 2.02 -35.95
C LEU A 276 15.43 2.25 -35.17
N GLU A 277 14.48 2.97 -35.75
CA GLU A 277 13.17 3.19 -35.14
C GLU A 277 12.42 1.86 -34.93
N GLN A 278 12.42 0.97 -35.92
CA GLN A 278 11.83 -0.37 -35.80
C GLN A 278 12.52 -1.21 -34.71
N ALA A 279 13.85 -1.15 -34.62
CA ALA A 279 14.60 -1.84 -33.57
C ALA A 279 14.27 -1.27 -32.18
N GLN A 280 14.11 0.05 -32.05
CA GLN A 280 13.71 0.69 -30.79
C GLN A 280 12.30 0.28 -30.36
N ALA A 281 11.36 0.22 -31.30
CA ALA A 281 10.01 -0.28 -31.05
C ALA A 281 10.02 -1.77 -30.63
N ALA A 282 10.84 -2.60 -31.27
CA ALA A 282 11.02 -4.00 -30.90
C ALA A 282 11.61 -4.16 -29.49
N LEU A 283 12.59 -3.33 -29.12
CA LEU A 283 13.15 -3.31 -27.76
C LEU A 283 12.10 -2.90 -26.72
N ALA A 284 11.28 -1.88 -27.01
CA ALA A 284 10.21 -1.47 -26.11
C ALA A 284 9.19 -2.61 -25.91
N ALA A 285 8.81 -3.31 -26.98
CA ALA A 285 7.93 -4.47 -26.90
C ALA A 285 8.56 -5.64 -26.11
N ALA A 286 9.85 -5.93 -26.32
CA ALA A 286 10.56 -6.97 -25.58
C ALA A 286 10.67 -6.65 -24.08
N LYS A 287 10.99 -5.41 -23.72
CA LYS A 287 10.98 -4.95 -22.31
C LYS A 287 9.61 -5.07 -21.66
N ALA A 288 8.54 -4.75 -22.39
CA ALA A 288 7.18 -4.92 -21.88
C ALA A 288 6.83 -6.39 -21.64
N ARG A 289 7.27 -7.31 -22.51
CA ARG A 289 7.12 -8.75 -22.31
C ARG A 289 7.90 -9.24 -21.10
N ALA A 290 9.13 -8.78 -20.92
CA ALA A 290 9.94 -9.09 -19.74
C ALA A 290 9.25 -8.64 -18.45
N ALA A 291 8.72 -7.41 -18.42
CA ALA A 291 7.97 -6.90 -17.27
C ALA A 291 6.71 -7.73 -16.97
N ALA A 292 5.95 -8.13 -18.01
CA ALA A 292 4.78 -8.99 -17.86
C ALA A 292 5.14 -10.39 -17.33
N ALA A 293 6.25 -10.97 -17.82
CA ALA A 293 6.73 -12.27 -17.36
C ALA A 293 7.20 -12.21 -15.89
N HIS A 294 7.86 -11.13 -15.48
CA HIS A 294 8.20 -10.90 -14.07
C HIS A 294 6.97 -10.76 -13.18
N ALA A 295 5.96 -10.02 -13.63
CA ALA A 295 4.70 -9.91 -12.89
C ALA A 295 4.02 -11.28 -12.74
N SER A 296 4.06 -12.12 -13.79
CA SER A 296 3.55 -13.49 -13.70
C SER A 296 4.36 -14.36 -12.74
N TRP A 297 5.68 -14.19 -12.68
CA TRP A 297 6.53 -14.90 -11.72
C TRP A 297 6.22 -14.48 -10.27
N GLN A 298 6.07 -13.17 -10.01
CA GLN A 298 5.67 -12.67 -8.69
C GLN A 298 4.29 -13.21 -8.27
N ALA A 299 3.31 -13.20 -9.18
CA ALA A 299 1.99 -13.79 -8.90
C ALA A 299 2.07 -15.30 -8.59
N ALA A 300 3.00 -16.03 -9.22
CA ALA A 300 3.23 -17.44 -8.90
C ALA A 300 3.88 -17.62 -7.52
N LEU A 301 4.83 -16.76 -7.15
CA LEU A 301 5.43 -16.75 -5.80
C LEU A 301 4.41 -16.42 -4.72
N GLU A 302 3.54 -15.44 -4.93
CA GLU A 302 2.48 -15.09 -3.97
C GLU A 302 1.51 -16.26 -3.75
N ARG A 303 1.14 -16.99 -4.82
CA ARG A 303 0.33 -18.21 -4.70
C ARG A 303 1.05 -19.31 -3.92
N LEU A 304 2.37 -19.45 -4.12
CA LEU A 304 3.20 -20.37 -3.35
C LEU A 304 3.26 -19.96 -1.87
N GLU A 305 3.36 -18.66 -1.55
CA GLU A 305 3.29 -18.18 -0.17
C GLU A 305 1.93 -18.45 0.48
N GLN A 306 0.84 -18.34 -0.29
CA GLN A 306 -0.51 -18.70 0.14
C GLN A 306 -0.69 -20.20 0.42
N ALA A 307 0.24 -21.06 0.02
CA ALA A 307 0.27 -22.48 0.41
C ALA A 307 0.67 -22.70 1.87
N VAL A 308 1.09 -21.65 2.58
CA VAL A 308 1.42 -21.68 4.00
C VAL A 308 0.44 -20.80 4.77
N LEU A 309 -0.40 -21.44 5.60
CA LEU A 309 -1.31 -20.73 6.49
C LEU A 309 -0.52 -20.23 7.70
N ARG A 310 -0.51 -18.92 7.92
CA ARG A 310 0.27 -18.28 9.00
C ARG A 310 -0.63 -17.64 10.05
N ALA A 311 -0.13 -17.53 11.27
CA ALA A 311 -0.84 -16.89 12.37
C ALA A 311 -1.02 -15.37 12.11
N PRO A 312 -2.25 -14.82 12.12
CA PRO A 312 -2.49 -13.40 11.87
C PRO A 312 -2.08 -12.47 13.03
N PHE A 313 -2.00 -13.02 14.24
CA PHE A 313 -1.61 -12.34 15.49
C PHE A 313 -1.01 -13.38 16.45
N ASP A 314 -0.53 -12.96 17.62
CA ASP A 314 -0.05 -13.89 18.65
C ASP A 314 -1.26 -14.58 19.32
N GLY A 315 -1.25 -15.91 19.41
CA GLY A 315 -2.44 -16.67 19.74
C GLY A 315 -2.21 -18.15 19.98
N VAL A 316 -3.31 -18.87 20.17
CA VAL A 316 -3.35 -20.31 20.32
C VAL A 316 -4.36 -20.90 19.34
N ALA A 317 -4.01 -22.03 18.74
CA ALA A 317 -4.94 -22.82 17.94
C ALA A 317 -6.01 -23.42 18.88
N THR A 318 -7.26 -22.97 18.76
CA THR A 318 -8.36 -23.39 19.65
C THR A 318 -9.04 -24.64 19.14
N ARG A 319 -9.14 -24.80 17.81
CA ARG A 319 -9.75 -25.95 17.16
C ARG A 319 -9.09 -26.22 15.81
N VAL A 320 -8.88 -27.48 15.46
CA VAL A 320 -8.39 -27.89 14.13
C VAL A 320 -9.50 -28.68 13.44
N TYR A 321 -10.05 -28.13 12.37
CA TYR A 321 -11.20 -28.70 11.67
C TYR A 321 -10.81 -29.79 10.67
N VAL A 322 -9.59 -29.75 10.14
CA VAL A 322 -9.14 -30.61 9.04
C VAL A 322 -7.83 -31.31 9.39
N GLN A 323 -7.75 -32.60 9.11
CA GLN A 323 -6.55 -33.43 9.33
C GLN A 323 -5.66 -33.48 8.08
N PRO A 324 -4.34 -33.68 8.24
CA PRO A 324 -3.43 -33.90 7.12
C PRO A 324 -3.93 -35.01 6.18
N GLY A 325 -3.76 -34.80 4.89
CA GLY A 325 -4.20 -35.69 3.81
C GLY A 325 -5.48 -35.24 3.11
N ALA A 326 -6.29 -34.37 3.73
CA ALA A 326 -7.52 -33.84 3.17
C ALA A 326 -7.26 -32.66 2.20
N THR A 327 -8.19 -32.44 1.26
CA THR A 327 -8.17 -31.30 0.34
C THR A 327 -8.93 -30.12 0.95
N VAL A 328 -8.31 -28.95 0.96
CA VAL A 328 -8.85 -27.71 1.54
C VAL A 328 -8.87 -26.58 0.50
N GLY A 329 -9.58 -25.51 0.81
CA GLY A 329 -9.65 -24.31 -0.03
C GLY A 329 -10.30 -23.12 0.70
N PRO A 330 -10.59 -22.02 0.00
CA PRO A 330 -10.98 -20.73 0.60
C PRO A 330 -12.25 -20.74 1.44
N SER A 331 -13.17 -21.66 1.15
CA SER A 331 -14.47 -21.76 1.82
C SER A 331 -14.45 -22.65 3.06
N LEU A 332 -13.40 -23.48 3.24
CA LEU A 332 -13.33 -24.44 4.33
C LEU A 332 -12.29 -23.98 5.36
N PRO A 333 -12.71 -23.54 6.57
CA PRO A 333 -11.77 -23.21 7.63
C PRO A 333 -10.99 -24.46 8.05
N VAL A 334 -9.67 -24.33 8.12
CA VAL A 334 -8.76 -25.42 8.51
C VAL A 334 -8.55 -25.44 10.02
N LEU A 335 -8.44 -24.27 10.63
CA LEU A 335 -8.30 -24.14 12.09
C LEU A 335 -8.87 -22.82 12.59
N SER A 336 -9.24 -22.79 13.86
CA SER A 336 -9.63 -21.58 14.60
C SER A 336 -8.48 -21.13 15.48
N PHE A 337 -8.20 -19.83 15.49
CA PHE A 337 -7.06 -19.25 16.18
C PHE A 337 -7.50 -18.05 17.02
N ALA A 338 -7.17 -18.05 18.32
CA ALA A 338 -7.61 -17.01 19.25
C ALA A 338 -6.44 -16.37 20.01
N ALA A 339 -6.53 -15.07 20.27
CA ALA A 339 -5.49 -14.33 20.99
C ALA A 339 -5.48 -14.69 22.48
N PRO A 340 -4.32 -14.67 23.16
CA PRO A 340 -4.27 -14.87 24.60
C PRO A 340 -4.83 -13.63 25.30
N GLY A 341 -5.89 -13.80 26.09
CA GLY A 341 -6.63 -12.70 26.72
C GLY A 341 -7.90 -12.34 25.98
N GLY A 342 -8.76 -11.56 26.63
CA GLY A 342 -10.12 -11.34 26.13
C GLY A 342 -10.93 -10.37 26.98
N TRP A 343 -12.21 -10.29 26.66
CA TRP A 343 -13.20 -9.50 27.37
C TRP A 343 -14.37 -10.39 27.74
N VAL A 344 -15.17 -9.94 28.70
CA VAL A 344 -16.43 -10.61 29.03
C VAL A 344 -17.55 -9.89 28.30
N VAL A 345 -18.47 -10.66 27.73
CA VAL A 345 -19.74 -10.13 27.23
C VAL A 345 -20.85 -10.63 28.14
N ALA A 346 -21.36 -9.73 28.97
CA ALA A 346 -22.49 -9.97 29.85
C ALA A 346 -23.81 -9.73 29.10
N GLU A 347 -24.81 -10.55 29.39
CA GLU A 347 -26.17 -10.41 28.87
C GLU A 347 -27.03 -9.74 29.95
N VAL A 348 -27.41 -8.47 29.72
CA VAL A 348 -28.20 -7.67 30.67
C VAL A 348 -29.63 -7.56 30.15
N ASP A 349 -30.64 -7.77 31.00
CA ASP A 349 -32.04 -7.63 30.62
C ASP A 349 -32.37 -6.21 30.10
N GLU A 350 -33.28 -6.11 29.11
CA GLU A 350 -33.78 -4.84 28.57
C GLU A 350 -34.28 -3.89 29.67
N ALA A 351 -34.90 -4.42 30.74
CA ALA A 351 -35.39 -3.61 31.87
C ALA A 351 -34.24 -2.94 32.66
N ASP A 352 -33.06 -3.56 32.68
CA ASP A 352 -31.95 -3.17 33.55
C ASP A 352 -30.86 -2.38 32.83
N VAL A 353 -30.77 -2.50 31.50
CA VAL A 353 -29.72 -1.85 30.69
C VAL A 353 -29.69 -0.34 30.87
N GLY A 354 -30.84 0.32 31.10
CA GLY A 354 -30.91 1.76 31.31
C GLY A 354 -30.14 2.26 32.55
N ARG A 355 -29.82 1.36 33.49
CA ARG A 355 -29.04 1.65 34.69
C ARG A 355 -27.54 1.39 34.51
N VAL A 356 -27.16 0.69 33.44
CA VAL A 356 -25.77 0.33 33.13
C VAL A 356 -25.09 1.47 32.36
N ARG A 357 -23.90 1.88 32.83
CA ARG A 357 -23.11 2.95 32.20
C ARG A 357 -21.68 2.51 31.97
N VAL A 358 -21.09 3.01 30.89
CA VAL A 358 -19.66 2.84 30.60
C VAL A 358 -18.83 3.37 31.77
N GLY A 359 -17.84 2.60 32.19
CA GLY A 359 -16.95 2.92 33.31
C GLY A 359 -17.35 2.29 34.64
N GLN A 360 -18.54 1.70 34.77
CA GLN A 360 -18.95 0.99 36.00
C GLN A 360 -18.02 -0.19 36.30
N ARG A 361 -17.76 -0.42 37.59
CA ARG A 361 -16.95 -1.54 38.07
C ARG A 361 -17.82 -2.79 38.13
N ALA A 362 -17.22 -3.92 37.85
CA ALA A 362 -17.86 -5.23 38.00
C ALA A 362 -16.88 -6.22 38.61
N ARG A 363 -17.41 -7.28 39.20
CA ARG A 363 -16.63 -8.45 39.62
C ARG A 363 -17.05 -9.63 38.76
N VAL A 364 -16.07 -10.30 38.18
CA VAL A 364 -16.29 -11.48 37.34
C VAL A 364 -15.76 -12.71 38.05
N THR A 365 -16.56 -13.76 38.06
CA THR A 365 -16.22 -15.10 38.58
C THR A 365 -16.61 -16.16 37.56
N ALA A 366 -15.98 -17.32 37.62
CA ALA A 366 -16.28 -18.44 36.72
C ALA A 366 -16.29 -19.74 37.51
N ASP A 367 -17.38 -20.51 37.41
CA ASP A 367 -17.50 -21.81 38.09
C ASP A 367 -16.40 -22.79 37.69
N ALA A 368 -15.99 -22.74 36.42
CA ALA A 368 -14.91 -23.56 35.87
C ALA A 368 -13.53 -23.25 36.51
N TYR A 369 -13.39 -22.12 37.21
CA TYR A 369 -12.15 -21.68 37.86
C TYR A 369 -12.42 -21.22 39.30
N PRO A 370 -12.70 -22.14 40.24
CA PRO A 370 -13.00 -21.80 41.63
C PRO A 370 -11.87 -20.97 42.27
N GLY A 371 -12.24 -19.89 42.97
CA GLY A 371 -11.30 -18.98 43.62
C GLY A 371 -10.70 -17.89 42.73
N VAL A 372 -10.97 -17.91 41.42
CA VAL A 372 -10.52 -16.85 40.49
C VAL A 372 -11.60 -15.77 40.38
N ALA A 373 -11.49 -14.74 41.22
CA ALA A 373 -12.25 -13.51 41.06
C ALA A 373 -11.38 -12.42 40.42
N VAL A 374 -11.95 -11.71 39.43
CA VAL A 374 -11.26 -10.62 38.73
C VAL A 374 -12.14 -9.39 38.67
N GLY A 375 -11.56 -8.23 38.95
CA GLY A 375 -12.23 -6.95 38.73
C GLY A 375 -12.33 -6.68 37.24
N ALA A 376 -13.46 -6.16 36.80
CA ALA A 376 -13.71 -5.75 35.43
C ALA A 376 -14.32 -4.35 35.40
N ARG A 377 -14.32 -3.73 34.22
CA ARG A 377 -14.97 -2.45 33.98
C ARG A 377 -15.80 -2.51 32.71
N VAL A 378 -17.01 -1.97 32.76
CA VAL A 378 -17.85 -1.81 31.56
C VAL A 378 -17.13 -0.89 30.58
N SER A 379 -16.72 -1.43 29.44
CA SER A 379 -16.06 -0.65 28.38
C SER A 379 -17.04 -0.25 27.28
N ARG A 380 -18.10 -1.04 27.05
CA ARG A 380 -19.14 -0.73 26.06
C ARG A 380 -20.48 -1.33 26.44
N VAL A 381 -21.55 -0.57 26.27
CA VAL A 381 -22.94 -1.05 26.34
C VAL A 381 -23.45 -1.15 24.90
N GLY A 382 -24.03 -2.28 24.52
CA GLY A 382 -24.58 -2.50 23.18
C GLY A 382 -25.72 -1.53 22.87
N GLY A 383 -25.81 -1.07 21.61
CA GLY A 383 -26.88 -0.19 21.14
C GLY A 383 -28.10 -0.93 20.59
N GLN A 384 -28.11 -2.26 20.64
CA GLN A 384 -29.15 -3.12 20.06
C GLN A 384 -29.64 -4.12 21.11
N VAL A 385 -30.96 -4.30 21.15
CA VAL A 385 -31.64 -5.35 21.94
C VAL A 385 -31.69 -6.62 21.10
N GLU A 386 -31.23 -7.73 21.66
CA GLU A 386 -31.24 -9.07 21.05
C GLU A 386 -32.24 -9.97 21.77
N VAL A 387 -32.93 -10.84 21.04
CA VAL A 387 -33.78 -11.89 21.63
C VAL A 387 -32.94 -13.15 21.77
N ARG A 388 -32.62 -13.57 22.99
CA ARG A 388 -31.91 -14.81 23.30
C ARG A 388 -32.73 -15.69 24.22
N ALA A 389 -32.94 -16.94 23.81
CA ALA A 389 -33.73 -17.92 24.57
C ALA A 389 -35.11 -17.41 25.05
N GLY A 390 -35.74 -16.52 24.28
CA GLY A 390 -37.04 -15.91 24.62
C GLY A 390 -36.98 -14.65 25.50
N ALA A 391 -35.81 -14.31 26.06
CA ALA A 391 -35.58 -13.08 26.82
C ALA A 391 -34.98 -11.99 25.92
N ARG A 392 -35.29 -10.72 26.21
CA ARG A 392 -34.70 -9.56 25.53
C ARG A 392 -33.51 -9.06 26.34
N VAL A 393 -32.33 -9.12 25.74
CA VAL A 393 -31.07 -8.79 26.41
C VAL A 393 -30.26 -7.79 25.59
N VAL A 394 -29.44 -7.01 26.28
CA VAL A 394 -28.43 -6.14 25.69
C VAL A 394 -27.06 -6.64 26.11
N ARG A 395 -26.16 -6.78 25.12
CA ARG A 395 -24.79 -7.24 25.35
C ARG A 395 -23.94 -6.10 25.89
N VAL A 396 -23.36 -6.31 27.07
CA VAL A 396 -22.46 -5.37 27.74
C VAL A 396 -21.05 -5.96 27.76
N ARG A 397 -20.09 -5.25 27.18
CA ARG A 397 -18.69 -5.66 27.14
C ARG A 397 -17.93 -5.12 28.35
N LEU A 398 -17.20 -6.00 29.03
CA LEU A 398 -16.38 -5.70 30.17
C LEU A 398 -14.91 -6.03 29.90
N GLU A 399 -14.03 -5.08 30.20
CA GLU A 399 -12.58 -5.27 30.18
C GLU A 399 -12.09 -5.75 31.54
N LEU A 400 -11.25 -6.76 31.55
CA LEU A 400 -10.71 -7.37 32.75
C LEU A 400 -9.48 -6.60 33.22
N ALA A 401 -9.36 -6.37 34.53
CA ALA A 401 -8.26 -5.61 35.11
C ALA A 401 -6.90 -6.33 35.05
N ARG A 402 -6.91 -7.65 34.83
CA ARG A 402 -5.71 -8.49 34.68
C ARG A 402 -6.00 -9.69 33.76
N PRO A 403 -4.98 -10.27 33.13
CA PRO A 403 -5.12 -11.53 32.41
C PRO A 403 -5.69 -12.64 33.29
N VAL A 404 -6.54 -13.48 32.71
CA VAL A 404 -7.19 -14.61 33.37
C VAL A 404 -6.91 -15.89 32.59
N PRO A 405 -6.89 -17.06 33.26
CA PRO A 405 -6.69 -18.35 32.60
C PRO A 405 -7.95 -18.89 31.89
N PHE A 406 -9.00 -18.06 31.73
CA PHE A 406 -10.26 -18.49 31.15
C PHE A 406 -10.08 -18.89 29.68
N ARG A 407 -10.68 -20.03 29.30
CA ARG A 407 -10.77 -20.43 27.90
C ARG A 407 -11.88 -19.65 27.21
N VAL A 408 -11.71 -19.34 25.93
CA VAL A 408 -12.75 -18.68 25.12
C VAL A 408 -14.02 -19.53 25.15
N GLY A 409 -15.17 -18.89 25.39
CA GLY A 409 -16.46 -19.55 25.55
C GLY A 409 -16.80 -19.97 26.98
N THR A 410 -15.93 -19.71 27.97
CA THR A 410 -16.25 -19.98 29.39
C THR A 410 -17.39 -19.08 29.85
N SER A 411 -18.45 -19.67 30.43
CA SER A 411 -19.51 -18.93 31.12
C SER A 411 -18.99 -18.31 32.40
N VAL A 412 -19.38 -17.07 32.66
CA VAL A 412 -18.95 -16.30 33.82
C VAL A 412 -20.13 -15.59 34.45
N ASP A 413 -20.08 -15.44 35.77
CA ASP A 413 -20.99 -14.60 36.52
C ASP A 413 -20.38 -13.21 36.68
N VAL A 414 -21.21 -12.19 36.50
CA VAL A 414 -20.81 -10.79 36.53
C VAL A 414 -21.68 -10.03 37.50
N ASP A 415 -21.07 -9.59 38.59
CA ASP A 415 -21.65 -8.69 39.57
C ASP A 415 -21.36 -7.24 39.13
N LEU A 416 -22.29 -6.58 38.44
CA LEU A 416 -22.15 -5.18 38.04
C LEU A 416 -22.53 -4.24 39.18
N LEU A 417 -21.61 -3.39 39.60
CA LEU A 417 -21.88 -2.34 40.58
C LEU A 417 -22.63 -1.18 39.89
N LEU A 418 -23.95 -1.13 40.05
CA LEU A 418 -24.80 -0.09 39.46
C LEU A 418 -24.53 1.28 40.12
N ARG A 419 -24.59 1.31 41.45
CA ARG A 419 -24.31 2.49 42.26
C ARG A 419 -23.95 2.12 43.68
N THR A 420 -23.10 2.95 44.29
CA THR A 420 -22.85 2.96 45.73
C THR A 420 -23.63 4.11 46.34
N VAL A 421 -24.51 3.83 47.30
CA VAL A 421 -25.21 4.87 48.06
C VAL A 421 -24.44 5.09 49.36
N PRO A 422 -23.66 6.17 49.48
CA PRO A 422 -22.80 6.36 50.63
C PRO A 422 -23.60 6.79 51.87
N GLN A 423 -23.09 6.43 53.05
CA GLN A 423 -23.54 7.00 54.33
C GLN A 423 -25.03 6.78 54.67
N VAL A 424 -25.60 5.64 54.28
CA VAL A 424 -27.00 5.27 54.61
C VAL A 424 -27.07 4.38 55.84
N LEU A 425 -28.21 4.40 56.53
CA LEU A 425 -28.49 3.44 57.60
C LEU A 425 -28.80 2.09 56.97
N LEU A 426 -27.91 1.13 57.17
CA LEU A 426 -28.03 -0.23 56.69
C LEU A 426 -28.82 -1.05 57.70
N VAL A 427 -29.93 -1.61 57.24
CA VAL A 427 -30.74 -2.57 57.99
C VAL A 427 -30.79 -3.86 57.17
N PRO A 428 -30.61 -5.04 57.77
CA PRO A 428 -30.73 -6.29 57.01
C PRO A 428 -32.07 -6.34 56.27
N ALA A 429 -32.05 -6.78 55.01
CA ALA A 429 -33.25 -6.76 54.16
C ALA A 429 -34.42 -7.54 54.80
N GLU A 430 -34.11 -8.60 55.55
CA GLU A 430 -35.05 -9.44 56.29
C GLU A 430 -35.75 -8.74 57.46
N ALA A 431 -35.16 -7.66 58.01
CA ALA A 431 -35.76 -6.88 59.09
C ALA A 431 -36.79 -5.85 58.60
N VAL A 432 -36.89 -5.63 57.28
CA VAL A 432 -37.80 -4.67 56.68
C VAL A 432 -39.09 -5.37 56.24
N VAL A 433 -40.21 -4.99 56.86
CA VAL A 433 -41.54 -5.52 56.52
C VAL A 433 -42.29 -4.49 55.68
N SER A 434 -42.69 -4.87 54.47
CA SER A 434 -43.52 -4.04 53.60
C SER A 434 -44.98 -3.98 54.11
N VAL A 435 -45.59 -2.81 54.05
CA VAL A 435 -46.99 -2.56 54.44
C VAL A 435 -47.83 -2.35 53.17
N GLU A 436 -49.09 -2.78 53.16
CA GLU A 436 -49.98 -2.73 51.99
C GLU A 436 -50.16 -1.31 51.41
N ASP A 437 -50.02 -0.26 52.23
CA ASP A 437 -50.09 1.16 51.81
C ASP A 437 -48.82 1.69 51.09
N GLY A 438 -47.86 0.81 50.73
CA GLY A 438 -46.62 1.19 50.05
C GLY A 438 -45.52 1.76 50.96
N GLY A 439 -45.74 1.77 52.28
CA GLY A 439 -44.73 2.10 53.28
C GLY A 439 -43.95 0.87 53.77
N ALA A 440 -42.83 1.09 54.44
CA ALA A 440 -42.08 0.03 55.11
C ALA A 440 -42.11 0.23 56.63
N GLN A 441 -42.04 -0.86 57.39
CA GLN A 441 -41.96 -0.82 58.84
C GLN A 441 -40.91 -1.79 59.36
N VAL A 442 -40.33 -1.44 60.51
CA VAL A 442 -39.33 -2.23 61.21
C VAL A 442 -39.72 -2.32 62.69
N TYR A 443 -39.26 -3.37 63.36
CA TYR A 443 -39.49 -3.56 64.80
C TYR A 443 -38.25 -3.12 65.57
N VAL A 444 -38.31 -1.95 66.20
CA VAL A 444 -37.20 -1.44 67.03
C VAL A 444 -37.32 -2.02 68.43
N VAL A 445 -36.23 -2.60 68.93
CA VAL A 445 -36.17 -3.19 70.27
C VAL A 445 -35.68 -2.15 71.27
N GLU A 446 -36.60 -1.63 72.09
CA GLU A 446 -36.32 -0.64 73.13
C GLU A 446 -36.74 -1.21 74.49
N GLY A 447 -35.78 -1.33 75.43
CA GLY A 447 -36.07 -1.77 76.81
C GLY A 447 -36.68 -3.18 76.93
N GLY A 448 -36.36 -4.09 75.99
CA GLY A 448 -36.92 -5.44 75.95
C GLY A 448 -38.35 -5.53 75.38
N VAL A 449 -38.78 -4.49 74.64
CA VAL A 449 -40.07 -4.43 73.95
C VAL A 449 -39.84 -4.08 72.48
N ALA A 450 -40.48 -4.83 71.57
CA ALA A 450 -40.49 -4.52 70.15
C ALA A 450 -41.59 -3.48 69.84
N ARG A 451 -41.19 -2.33 69.31
CA ARG A 451 -42.10 -1.26 68.88
C ARG A 451 -42.08 -1.15 67.37
N VAL A 452 -43.27 -1.07 66.76
CA VAL A 452 -43.41 -0.86 65.33
C VAL A 452 -43.02 0.57 65.01
N ARG A 453 -42.08 0.75 64.09
CA ARG A 453 -41.70 2.05 63.57
C ARG A 453 -41.84 2.05 62.06
N ARG A 454 -42.63 3.00 61.55
CA ARG A 454 -42.70 3.26 60.10
C ARG A 454 -41.39 3.91 59.66
N VAL A 455 -40.82 3.38 58.59
CA VAL A 455 -39.56 3.85 58.02
C VAL A 455 -39.73 4.12 56.54
N ARG A 456 -38.98 5.10 56.03
CA ARG A 456 -38.87 5.31 54.58
C ARG A 456 -37.60 4.61 54.10
N THR A 457 -37.78 3.54 53.32
CA THR A 457 -36.67 2.81 52.71
C THR A 457 -36.29 3.42 51.36
N GLY A 458 -35.00 3.33 51.03
CA GLY A 458 -34.46 3.63 49.71
C GLY A 458 -34.17 2.34 48.94
N GLU A 459 -33.00 2.31 48.31
CA GLU A 459 -32.48 1.11 47.62
C GLU A 459 -32.30 -0.06 48.58
N ARG A 460 -32.38 -1.27 48.04
CA ARG A 460 -32.05 -2.50 48.77
C ARG A 460 -31.23 -3.42 47.87
N ASN A 461 -30.34 -4.18 48.49
CA ASN A 461 -29.71 -5.34 47.87
C ASN A 461 -30.13 -6.61 48.64
N ASP A 462 -29.60 -7.78 48.27
CA ASP A 462 -29.99 -9.07 48.86
C ASP A 462 -29.69 -9.18 50.36
N ARG A 463 -28.81 -8.32 50.90
CA ARG A 463 -28.37 -8.38 52.29
C ARG A 463 -28.91 -7.24 53.14
N TYR A 464 -29.02 -6.04 52.59
CA TYR A 464 -29.33 -4.82 53.32
C TYR A 464 -30.29 -3.92 52.52
N ALA A 465 -31.19 -3.27 53.24
CA ALA A 465 -31.99 -2.16 52.77
C ALA A 465 -31.46 -0.85 53.36
N ALA A 466 -31.39 0.21 52.53
CA ALA A 466 -31.10 1.55 52.99
C ALA A 466 -32.35 2.15 53.65
N VAL A 467 -32.24 2.60 54.90
CA VAL A 467 -33.29 3.37 55.57
C VAL A 467 -32.92 4.86 55.52
N LEU A 468 -33.80 5.66 54.90
CA LEU A 468 -33.62 7.09 54.70
C LEU A 468 -34.15 7.90 55.89
N GLU A 469 -35.29 7.50 56.44
CA GLU A 469 -35.95 8.17 57.55
C GLU A 469 -36.60 7.16 58.50
N GLY A 470 -36.65 7.50 59.79
CA GLY A 470 -37.35 6.73 60.81
C GLY A 470 -36.46 5.84 61.69
N LEU A 471 -35.13 5.81 61.48
CA LEU A 471 -34.19 5.11 62.38
C LEU A 471 -32.99 5.97 62.72
N ARG A 472 -32.32 5.62 63.81
CA ARG A 472 -31.04 6.21 64.23
C ARG A 472 -29.93 5.15 64.23
N GLU A 473 -28.70 5.61 64.05
CA GLU A 473 -27.53 4.75 64.15
C GLU A 473 -27.39 4.17 65.56
N GLY A 474 -27.10 2.87 65.65
CA GLY A 474 -26.96 2.14 66.91
C GLY A 474 -28.26 1.54 67.46
N GLU A 475 -29.43 1.85 66.87
CA GLU A 475 -30.69 1.21 67.25
C GLU A 475 -30.66 -0.31 66.94
N LEU A 476 -31.40 -1.10 67.71
CA LEU A 476 -31.55 -2.54 67.50
C LEU A 476 -32.87 -2.80 66.77
N VAL A 477 -32.80 -3.47 65.63
CA VAL A 477 -33.97 -3.87 64.85
C VAL A 477 -34.11 -5.37 64.87
N ALA A 478 -35.30 -5.88 65.18
CA ALA A 478 -35.56 -7.32 65.18
C ALA A 478 -35.62 -7.88 63.75
N LEU A 479 -34.92 -8.99 63.52
CA LEU A 479 -35.04 -9.84 62.34
C LEU A 479 -36.26 -10.72 62.54
N ALA A 480 -37.41 -10.30 61.99
CA ALA A 480 -38.66 -11.00 62.19
C ALA A 480 -39.48 -11.06 60.89
N GLU A 481 -39.97 -12.26 60.58
CA GLU A 481 -40.88 -12.48 59.47
C GLU A 481 -42.18 -11.66 59.65
N PRO A 482 -42.82 -11.23 58.54
CA PRO A 482 -44.07 -10.49 58.58
C PRO A 482 -45.14 -11.20 59.44
N GLY A 483 -45.75 -10.47 60.38
CA GLY A 483 -46.84 -10.96 61.24
C GLY A 483 -46.41 -11.68 62.52
N ARG A 484 -45.10 -11.91 62.73
CA ARG A 484 -44.59 -12.67 63.88
C ARG A 484 -44.38 -11.86 65.17
N LEU A 485 -44.35 -10.53 65.06
CA LEU A 485 -44.25 -9.58 66.17
C LEU A 485 -45.39 -8.57 66.11
N ARG A 486 -45.91 -8.16 67.28
CA ARG A 486 -46.91 -7.09 67.40
C ARG A 486 -46.31 -5.87 68.10
N ASP A 487 -46.88 -4.70 67.83
CA ASP A 487 -46.47 -3.47 68.51
C ASP A 487 -46.64 -3.60 70.03
N GLY A 488 -45.61 -3.23 70.79
CA GLY A 488 -45.60 -3.28 72.26
C GLY A 488 -45.33 -4.68 72.85
N GLN A 489 -44.97 -5.68 72.04
CA GLN A 489 -44.70 -7.03 72.52
C GLN A 489 -43.35 -7.14 73.23
N ARG A 490 -43.30 -7.82 74.40
CA ARG A 490 -42.03 -8.09 75.09
C ARG A 490 -41.19 -9.09 74.29
N VAL A 491 -39.93 -8.77 74.08
CA VAL A 491 -38.97 -9.58 73.34
C VAL A 491 -37.68 -9.76 74.13
N VAL A 492 -37.03 -10.91 73.95
CA VAL A 492 -35.68 -11.18 74.47
C VAL A 492 -34.77 -11.35 73.28
N VAL A 493 -33.71 -10.55 73.23
CA VAL A 493 -32.72 -10.62 72.15
C VAL A 493 -31.90 -11.89 72.32
N ARG A 494 -32.00 -12.81 71.35
CA ARG A 494 -31.29 -14.09 71.35
C ARG A 494 -29.87 -13.94 70.82
N SER A 495 -29.68 -13.14 69.77
CA SER A 495 -28.38 -12.79 69.20
C SER A 495 -28.42 -11.39 68.57
N VAL A 496 -27.26 -10.73 68.50
CA VAL A 496 -27.10 -9.42 67.84
C VAL A 496 -26.10 -9.58 66.70
N GLN A 497 -26.52 -9.25 65.48
CA GLN A 497 -25.68 -9.24 64.27
C GLN A 497 -25.32 -7.81 63.83
#